data_AF-A0A2T1D7L0-F1
#
_entry.id   AF-A0A2T1D7L0-F1
#
_cell.length_a   1.000
_cell.length_b   1.000
_cell.length_c   1.000
_cell.angle_alpha   90.00
_cell.angle_beta   90.00
_cell.angle_gamma   90.00
#
_symmetry.space_group_name_H-M   'P 1'
#
loop_
_entity.id
_entity.type
_entity.pdbx_description
1 polymer ?
#
loop_
_entity_poly.entity_id
_entity_poly.type
_entity_poly.pdbx_seq_one_letter_code
_entity_poly.pdbx_strand_id
1 'polypeptide(L)' 'MSQDRNQTCSVCGVKILKMIGGDRVIFATGAHSTRAILWARVCQYTQKSGCINQNQNTTGQI' A
#
# COMPACT_ATOMS: atom_id res chain seq x y z
N MET A 1 -13.32 19.42 7.08
CA MET A 1 -12.38 18.96 6.03
C MET A 1 -12.13 17.48 6.28
N SER A 2 -12.93 16.60 5.68
CA SER A 2 -12.79 15.15 5.80
C SER A 2 -11.49 14.74 5.12
N GLN A 3 -10.46 14.49 5.91
CA GLN A 3 -9.17 14.06 5.42
C GLN A 3 -9.32 12.62 4.92
N ASP A 4 -9.71 12.47 3.66
CA ASP A 4 -9.64 11.23 2.92
C ASP A 4 -8.17 10.82 2.88
N ARG A 5 -7.74 9.99 3.85
CA ARG A 5 -6.35 9.57 4.01
C ARG A 5 -6.01 8.47 2.99
N ASN A 6 -6.36 8.71 1.73
CA ASN A 6 -6.14 7.79 0.64
C ASN A 6 -4.81 8.13 -0.03
N GLN A 7 -3.91 7.15 -0.07
CA GLN A 7 -2.61 7.26 -0.71
C GLN A 7 -2.60 6.35 -1.94
N THR A 8 -2.39 6.94 -3.12
CA THR A 8 -2.25 6.15 -4.35
C THR A 8 -0.77 6.07 -4.71
N CYS A 9 -0.30 4.87 -5.03
CA CYS A 9 1.06 4.66 -5.50
C CYS A 9 1.14 4.95 -7.00
N SER A 10 1.89 5.97 -7.40
CA SER A 10 2.07 6.31 -8.82
C SER A 10 2.93 5.28 -9.58
N VAL A 11 3.64 4.41 -8.87
CA VAL A 11 4.50 3.37 -9.48
C VAL A 11 3.73 2.10 -9.80
N CYS A 12 2.89 1.62 -8.87
CA CYS A 12 2.14 0.37 -9.04
C CYS A 12 0.62 0.55 -9.18
N GLY A 13 0.11 1.78 -9.10
CA GLY A 13 -1.32 2.11 -9.25
C GLY A 13 -2.20 1.71 -8.06
N VAL A 14 -1.61 1.16 -6.99
CA VAL A 14 -2.35 0.66 -5.83
C VAL A 14 -2.81 1.80 -4.92
N LYS A 15 -4.05 1.71 -4.44
CA LYS A 15 -4.63 2.65 -3.48
C LYS A 15 -4.55 2.10 -2.06
N ILE A 16 -4.18 2.92 -1.09
CA ILE A 16 -4.13 2.61 0.33
C ILE A 16 -5.08 3.56 1.04
N LEU A 17 -6.12 3.02 1.66
CA LEU A 17 -7.03 3.76 2.53
C LEU A 17 -6.54 3.63 3.96
N LYS A 18 -6.12 4.73 4.60
CA LYS A 18 -5.77 4.70 6.02
C LYS A 18 -7.04 4.83 6.86
N MET A 19 -7.40 3.76 7.56
CA MET A 19 -8.54 3.73 8.46
C MET A 19 -8.06 3.67 9.92
N ILE A 20 -8.88 4.18 10.83
CA ILE A 20 -8.65 4.01 12.28
C ILE A 20 -8.84 2.53 12.58
N GLY A 21 -7.76 1.83 12.94
CA GLY A 21 -7.75 0.38 13.17
C GLY A 21 -7.03 -0.44 12.09
N GLY A 22 -6.54 0.16 11.00
CA GLY A 22 -5.68 -0.51 10.04
C GLY A 22 -5.73 0.05 8.61
N ASP A 23 -4.64 -0.10 7.87
CA ASP A 23 -4.56 0.33 6.48
C ASP A 23 -5.20 -0.73 5.56
N ARG A 24 -6.13 -0.29 4.69
CA ARG A 24 -6.75 -1.15 3.68
C ARG A 24 -6.18 -0.85 2.30
N VAL A 25 -5.63 -1.86 1.65
CA VAL A 25 -5.07 -1.78 0.30
C VAL A 25 -6.08 -2.23 -0.72
N ILE A 26 -6.31 -1.41 -1.75
CA ILE A 26 -7.18 -1.67 -2.89
C ILE A 26 -6.30 -1.78 -4.13
N PHE A 27 -6.25 -2.99 -4.69
CA PHE A 27 -5.65 -3.26 -5.98
C PHE A 27 -6.63 -2.90 -7.11
N ALA A 28 -6.11 -2.69 -8.32
CA ALA A 28 -6.95 -2.41 -9.49
C ALA A 28 -7.89 -3.57 -9.83
N THR A 29 -7.49 -4.80 -9.49
CA THR A 29 -8.26 -6.02 -9.67
C THR A 29 -8.10 -6.93 -8.45
N GLY A 30 -9.15 -7.67 -8.11
CA GLY A 30 -9.12 -8.67 -7.03
C GLY A 30 -9.46 -8.14 -5.63
N ALA A 31 -9.09 -8.93 -4.61
CA ALA A 31 -9.46 -8.69 -3.23
C ALA A 31 -8.65 -7.56 -2.57
N HIS A 32 -9.28 -6.83 -1.66
CA HIS A 32 -8.58 -5.88 -0.80
C HIS A 32 -7.61 -6.60 0.14
N SER A 33 -6.49 -5.98 0.50
CA SER A 33 -5.48 -6.59 1.39
C SER A 33 -4.83 -5.57 2.32
N THR A 34 -3.72 -5.93 2.94
CA THR A 34 -2.94 -5.06 3.83
C THR A 34 -1.66 -4.57 3.15
N ARG A 35 -0.96 -3.62 3.78
CA ARG A 35 0.33 -3.13 3.29
C ARG A 35 1.42 -4.19 3.27
N ALA A 36 1.35 -5.18 4.16
CA ALA A 36 2.25 -6.34 4.14
C ALA A 36 2.10 -7.14 2.85
N ILE A 37 0.87 -7.43 2.44
CA ILE A 37 0.59 -8.15 1.20
C ILE A 37 0.99 -7.32 -0.02
N LEU A 38 0.75 -6.00 -0.01
CA LEU A 38 1.20 -5.10 -1.07
C LEU A 38 2.72 -5.14 -1.26
N TRP A 39 3.48 -5.10 -0.17
CA TRP A 39 4.93 -5.19 -0.23
C TRP A 39 5.35 -6.52 -0.84
N ALA A 40 4.92 -7.63 -0.24
CA ALA A 40 5.34 -8.98 -0.61
C ALA A 40 4.97 -9.37 -2.05
N ARG A 41 3.87 -8.85 -2.59
CA ARG A 41 3.41 -9.19 -3.96
C ARG A 41 3.87 -8.22 -5.03
N VAL A 42 4.08 -6.94 -4.70
CA VAL A 42 4.26 -5.89 -5.70
C VAL A 42 5.51 -5.06 -5.44
N CYS A 43 5.56 -4.29 -4.34
CA CYS A 43 6.66 -3.34 -4.16
C CYS A 43 8.03 -4.05 -3.95
N GLN A 44 8.07 -5.29 -3.43
CA GLN A 44 9.31 -6.08 -3.32
C GLN A 44 9.94 -6.34 -4.70
N TYR A 45 9.12 -6.61 -5.72
CA TYR A 45 9.58 -6.92 -7.07
C TYR A 45 9.69 -5.69 -7.97
N THR A 46 8.91 -4.65 -7.68
CA THR A 46 8.87 -3.45 -8.52
C THR A 46 10.22 -2.71 -8.51
N GLN A 47 10.97 -2.75 -7.40
CA GLN A 47 12.33 -2.18 -7.21
C GLN A 47 12.54 -0.74 -7.74
N LYS A 48 11.48 -0.01 -8.08
CA LYS A 48 11.52 1.37 -8.57
C LYS A 48 11.44 2.33 -7.39
N SER A 49 12.40 3.26 -7.34
CA SER A 49 12.35 4.39 -6.43
C SER A 49 11.04 5.16 -6.61
N GLY A 50 10.27 5.24 -5.52
CA GLY A 50 8.98 5.94 -5.50
C GLY A 50 7.77 5.06 -5.19
N CYS A 51 7.93 3.73 -4.98
CA CYS A 51 6.83 2.93 -4.42
C CYS A 51 6.53 3.45 -3.01
N ILE A 52 5.28 3.84 -2.74
CA ILE A 52 4.88 4.34 -1.40
C ILE A 52 5.09 3.31 -0.28
N ASN A 53 5.26 2.04 -0.66
CA ASN A 53 5.45 0.91 0.23
C ASN A 53 6.73 0.15 -0.14
N GLN A 54 7.85 0.85 -0.35
CA GLN A 54 9.14 0.26 -0.75
C GLN A 54 9.97 -0.23 0.45
N ASN A 55 9.86 0.43 1.60
CA ASN A 55 10.64 0.10 2.78
C ASN A 55 9.98 -1.04 3.56
N GLN A 56 10.72 -2.12 3.78
CA GLN A 56 10.31 -3.18 4.71
C GLN A 56 10.05 -2.63 6.12
N ASN A 57 10.76 -1.58 6.53
CA ASN A 57 10.61 -0.97 7.85
C ASN A 57 9.24 -0.29 8.05
N THR A 58 8.58 0.19 6.99
CA THR A 58 7.20 0.75 7.09
C THR A 58 6.12 -0.31 6.92
N THR A 59 6.52 -1.56 6.66
CA THR A 59 5.64 -2.71 6.61
C THR A 59 5.57 -3.23 8.03
N GLY A 60 4.58 -2.75 8.79
CA GLY A 60 4.43 -3.06 10.22
C GLY A 60 4.77 -4.52 10.51
N GLN A 61 5.67 -4.74 11.47
CA GLN A 61 6.11 -6.05 11.94
C GLN A 61 4.95 -7.03 11.93
N ILE A 62 5.09 -8.07 11.10
CA ILE A 62 4.23 -9.25 11.09
C ILE A 62 4.15 -9.88 12.47
#